data_AF-X1FP92-F1
#
_entry.id   AF-X1FP92-F1
#
_cell.length_a   1.000
_cell.length_b   1.000
_cell.length_c   1.000
_cell.angle_alpha   90.00
_cell.angle_beta   90.00
_cell.angle_gamma   90.00
#
_symmetry.space_group_name_H-M   'P 1'
#
loop_
_entity.id
_entity.type
_entity.pdbx_description
1 polymer ?
#
loop_
_entity_poly.entity_id
_entity_poly.type
_entity_poly.pdbx_seq_one_letter_code
_entity_poly.pdbx_strand_id
1 'polypeptide(L)'
;MIARTDSNRVLKLKDNLLSSKYELCVERMKFFTEIYKEYPDDPEVIKRAKAVAHTLKNMTIFIRDDELLVGNETSKNLGEKINLDLQRYNNSLEKRVTFKKLRRRKLQPFYIEEAEIDELLEIIPFWKGKSLIGSRINRRLREEKLITGEGPIASLAPNISIQIGTTEGHLCAGYEKLLKLGYKGIIEEAELFQSRLNKTDEEYQDKFNFYDSVKIYYGAAIEFAQRFSELSHNMIKTQNDDVRKSELKIIADMMKKFTEEPPDTFYEAVEFIWFSQNIANIIYQRSV
;
A
#
# COMPACT_ATOMS: atom_id res chain seq x y z
N MET A 1 23.55 6.71 27.75
CA MET A 1 22.71 7.93 27.65
C MET A 1 21.27 7.47 27.81
N ILE A 2 20.64 7.70 28.96
CA ILE A 2 19.24 7.33 29.17
C ILE A 2 18.43 8.41 28.45
N ALA A 3 17.69 8.04 27.41
CA ALA A 3 16.83 8.96 26.68
C ALA A 3 15.86 9.61 27.69
N ARG A 4 15.97 10.93 27.86
CA ARG A 4 14.97 11.69 28.61
C ARG A 4 13.64 11.55 27.89
N THR A 5 12.61 11.25 28.67
CA THR A 5 11.18 11.23 28.37
C THR A 5 10.80 12.19 27.24
N ASP A 6 10.27 11.61 26.15
CA ASP A 6 9.59 12.16 24.98
C ASP A 6 9.91 13.63 24.61
N SER A 7 10.68 13.83 23.52
CA SER A 7 10.87 15.17 22.94
C SER A 7 9.52 15.82 22.60
N ASN A 8 9.44 17.16 22.66
CA ASN A 8 8.22 17.90 22.29
C ASN A 8 7.67 17.51 20.90
N ARG A 9 8.55 17.16 19.95
CA ARG A 9 8.19 16.60 18.63
C ARG A 9 7.37 15.33 18.75
N VAL A 10 7.86 14.36 19.52
CA VAL A 10 7.21 13.06 19.71
C VAL A 10 5.83 13.24 20.37
N LEU A 11 5.73 14.13 21.37
CA LEU A 11 4.45 14.43 22.01
C LEU A 11 3.43 15.03 21.03
N LYS A 12 3.84 16.02 20.23
CA LYS A 12 2.96 16.60 19.20
C LYS A 12 2.52 15.59 18.14
N LEU A 13 3.42 14.74 17.65
CA LEU A 13 3.09 13.69 16.68
C LEU A 13 2.12 12.66 17.27
N LYS A 14 2.32 12.29 18.54
CA LYS A 14 1.41 11.41 19.28
C LYS A 14 0.04 12.05 19.45
N ASP A 15 -0.03 13.32 19.85
CA ASP A 15 -1.30 14.04 20.01
C ASP A 15 -2.02 14.19 18.68
N ASN A 16 -1.30 14.47 17.58
CA ASN A 16 -1.85 14.49 16.23
C ASN A 16 -2.45 13.13 15.83
N LEU A 17 -1.77 12.01 16.13
CA LEU A 17 -2.29 10.67 15.87
C LEU A 17 -3.54 10.37 16.72
N LEU A 18 -3.48 10.61 18.03
CA LEU A 18 -4.55 10.28 18.97
C LEU A 18 -5.81 11.15 18.79
N SER A 19 -5.65 12.37 18.27
CA SER A 19 -6.78 13.27 17.95
C SER A 19 -7.34 13.06 16.55
N SER A 20 -6.68 12.27 15.70
CA SER A 20 -7.15 12.00 14.34
C SER A 20 -8.34 11.06 14.31
N LYS A 21 -9.21 11.27 13.33
CA LYS A 21 -10.35 10.39 13.07
C LYS A 21 -9.88 9.21 12.22
N TYR A 22 -10.42 8.02 12.49
CA TYR A 22 -10.26 6.91 11.55
C TYR A 22 -11.07 7.20 10.29
N GLU A 23 -10.40 7.20 9.14
CA GLU A 23 -11.02 7.54 7.85
C GLU A 23 -10.94 6.37 6.87
N LEU A 24 -11.85 6.30 5.91
CA LEU A 24 -11.72 5.43 4.75
C LEU A 24 -11.17 6.23 3.58
N CYS A 25 -10.22 5.65 2.86
CA CYS A 25 -9.62 6.23 1.66
C CYS A 25 -9.99 5.40 0.43
N VAL A 26 -10.48 6.09 -0.62
CA VAL A 26 -10.93 5.45 -1.87
C VAL A 26 -9.84 5.42 -2.94
N GLU A 27 -8.78 6.25 -2.82
CA GLU A 27 -7.75 6.43 -3.85
C GLU A 27 -7.16 5.12 -4.37
N ARG A 28 -6.79 4.17 -3.49
CA ARG A 28 -6.26 2.88 -3.93
C ARG A 28 -7.24 2.16 -4.86
N MET A 29 -8.52 2.06 -4.47
CA MET A 29 -9.50 1.36 -5.31
C MET A 29 -9.81 2.11 -6.60
N LYS A 30 -9.80 3.44 -6.58
CA LYS A 30 -9.92 4.26 -7.78
C LYS A 30 -8.83 3.89 -8.79
N PHE A 31 -7.56 4.01 -8.40
CA PHE A 31 -6.42 3.75 -9.27
C PHE A 31 -6.32 2.28 -9.70
N PHE A 32 -6.64 1.34 -8.81
CA PHE A 32 -6.73 -0.07 -9.17
C PHE A 32 -7.82 -0.31 -10.22
N THR A 33 -8.98 0.33 -10.08
CA THR A 33 -10.09 0.18 -11.04
C THR A 33 -9.74 0.69 -12.41
N GLU A 34 -9.04 1.83 -12.50
CA GLU A 34 -8.57 2.41 -13.76
C GLU A 34 -7.67 1.42 -14.50
N ILE A 35 -6.64 0.89 -13.84
CA ILE A 35 -5.71 -0.08 -14.46
C ILE A 35 -6.40 -1.39 -14.85
N TYR A 36 -7.30 -1.91 -14.01
CA TYR A 36 -8.00 -3.17 -14.33
C TYR A 36 -9.03 -3.00 -15.47
N LYS A 37 -9.50 -1.78 -15.74
CA LYS A 37 -10.34 -1.46 -16.91
C LYS A 37 -9.49 -1.25 -18.17
N GLU A 38 -8.34 -0.61 -18.05
CA GLU A 38 -7.44 -0.30 -19.17
C GLU A 38 -6.71 -1.56 -19.68
N TYR A 39 -6.33 -2.47 -18.78
CA TYR A 39 -5.57 -3.68 -19.10
C TYR A 39 -6.31 -4.94 -18.67
N PRO A 40 -7.48 -5.28 -19.26
CA PRO A 40 -8.28 -6.43 -18.82
C PRO A 40 -7.56 -7.78 -19.04
N ASP A 41 -6.79 -7.88 -20.12
CA ASP A 41 -6.16 -9.12 -20.61
C ASP A 41 -4.74 -9.36 -20.07
N ASP A 42 -4.17 -8.38 -19.38
CA ASP A 42 -2.84 -8.53 -18.77
C ASP A 42 -2.83 -9.66 -17.73
N PRO A 43 -1.71 -10.40 -17.60
CA PRO A 43 -1.50 -11.34 -16.51
C PRO A 43 -1.73 -10.67 -15.15
N GLU A 44 -2.34 -11.36 -14.19
CA GLU A 44 -2.73 -10.79 -12.89
C GLU A 44 -1.55 -10.14 -12.16
N VAL A 45 -0.36 -10.76 -12.19
CA VAL A 45 0.86 -10.21 -11.58
C VAL A 45 1.26 -8.86 -12.19
N ILE A 46 1.10 -8.70 -13.51
CA ILE A 46 1.38 -7.45 -14.22
C ILE A 46 0.31 -6.41 -13.92
N LYS A 47 -0.98 -6.77 -13.94
CA LYS A 47 -2.07 -5.86 -13.56
C LYS A 47 -1.89 -5.30 -12.16
N ARG A 48 -1.52 -6.15 -11.20
CA ARG A 48 -1.27 -5.71 -9.82
C ARG A 48 -0.06 -4.78 -9.73
N ALA A 49 1.05 -5.09 -10.42
CA ALA A 49 2.21 -4.20 -10.45
C ALA A 49 1.88 -2.84 -11.08
N LYS A 50 1.17 -2.82 -12.22
CA LYS A 50 0.67 -1.59 -12.86
C LYS A 50 -0.28 -0.81 -11.96
N ALA A 51 -1.19 -1.48 -11.25
CA ALA A 51 -2.15 -0.85 -10.34
C ALA A 51 -1.47 -0.20 -9.13
N VAL A 52 -0.46 -0.88 -8.55
CA VAL A 52 0.38 -0.29 -7.51
C VAL A 52 1.18 0.89 -8.06
N ALA A 53 1.80 0.74 -9.23
CA ALA A 53 2.56 1.82 -9.86
C ALA A 53 1.69 3.06 -10.11
N HIS A 54 0.49 2.86 -10.66
CA HIS A 54 -0.48 3.93 -10.88
C HIS A 54 -0.95 4.56 -9.56
N THR A 55 -1.11 3.77 -8.51
CA THR A 55 -1.43 4.30 -7.17
C THR A 55 -0.30 5.17 -6.63
N LEU A 56 0.95 4.69 -6.64
CA LEU A 56 2.12 5.43 -6.14
C LEU A 56 2.38 6.70 -6.95
N LYS A 57 2.08 6.69 -8.25
CA LYS A 57 2.23 7.85 -9.11
C LYS A 57 1.21 8.96 -8.82
N ASN A 58 -0.02 8.59 -8.47
CA ASN A 58 -1.14 9.54 -8.44
C ASN A 58 -1.74 9.81 -7.05
N MET A 59 -1.54 8.92 -6.08
CA MET A 59 -2.12 9.09 -4.74
C MET A 59 -1.67 10.37 -4.07
N THR A 60 -2.53 10.95 -3.24
CA THR A 60 -2.18 12.13 -2.47
C THR A 60 -1.01 11.80 -1.55
N ILE A 61 0.01 12.66 -1.55
CA ILE A 61 1.15 12.60 -0.62
C ILE A 61 1.18 13.84 0.25
N PHE A 62 1.67 13.68 1.48
CA PHE A 62 1.82 14.79 2.41
C PHE A 62 2.98 14.54 3.37
N ILE A 63 3.49 15.62 3.95
CA ILE A 63 4.44 15.60 5.06
C ILE A 63 3.81 16.46 6.15
N ARG A 64 3.59 15.88 7.33
CA ARG A 64 2.99 16.56 8.47
C ARG A 64 4.02 17.46 9.15
N ASP A 65 3.52 18.39 9.94
CA ASP A 65 4.36 19.19 10.81
C ASP A 65 5.16 18.28 11.77
N ASP A 66 6.41 18.67 12.02
CA ASP A 66 7.32 17.95 12.91
C ASP A 66 7.70 16.50 12.49
N GLU A 67 7.26 15.99 11.33
CA GLU A 67 7.70 14.69 10.79
C GLU A 67 9.17 14.71 10.36
N LEU A 68 9.90 13.66 10.73
CA LEU A 68 11.24 13.36 10.22
C LEU A 68 11.20 12.19 9.23
N LEU A 69 10.40 11.16 9.54
CA LEU A 69 10.16 10.05 8.62
C LEU A 69 8.94 10.35 7.74
N VAL A 70 9.02 10.11 6.44
CA VAL A 70 7.97 10.45 5.48
C VAL A 70 7.51 9.24 4.66
N GLY A 71 6.36 9.36 4.00
CA GLY A 71 5.67 8.24 3.36
C GLY A 71 4.31 8.00 3.99
N ASN A 72 3.29 7.94 3.15
CA ASN A 72 1.91 7.71 3.57
C ASN A 72 1.26 6.61 2.72
N GLU A 73 0.32 5.88 3.32
CA GLU A 73 -0.41 4.77 2.68
C GLU A 73 -1.74 5.20 2.06
N THR A 74 -2.29 6.32 2.52
CA THR A 74 -3.58 6.87 2.09
C THR A 74 -3.52 8.39 2.08
N SER A 75 -4.48 9.06 1.45
CA SER A 75 -4.64 10.52 1.52
C SER A 75 -4.99 11.06 2.92
N LYS A 76 -5.19 10.19 3.90
CA LYS A 76 -5.65 10.52 5.26
C LYS A 76 -4.56 10.23 6.28
N ASN A 77 -4.55 11.01 7.36
CA ASN A 77 -3.58 10.85 8.44
C ASN A 77 -3.72 9.49 9.17
N LEU A 78 -4.97 9.11 9.45
CA LEU A 78 -5.33 7.83 10.07
C LEU A 78 -6.37 7.14 9.18
N GLY A 79 -5.96 6.81 7.95
CA GLY A 79 -6.82 6.21 6.94
C GLY A 79 -6.67 4.70 6.83
N GLU A 80 -7.80 4.02 6.61
CA GLU A 80 -7.83 2.65 6.10
C GLU A 80 -8.20 2.67 4.62
N LYS A 81 -7.47 1.88 3.83
CA LYS A 81 -7.72 1.71 2.41
C LYS A 81 -8.83 0.68 2.19
N ILE A 82 -9.62 0.90 1.16
CA ILE A 82 -10.59 -0.09 0.71
C ILE A 82 -9.88 -1.10 -0.22
N ASN A 83 -10.19 -2.40 -0.07
CA ASN A 83 -9.54 -3.48 -0.83
C ASN A 83 -10.59 -4.44 -1.47
N LEU A 84 -11.39 -3.93 -2.41
CA LEU A 84 -12.44 -4.72 -3.09
C LEU A 84 -11.86 -5.85 -3.96
N ASP A 85 -10.61 -5.72 -4.39
CA ASP A 85 -9.85 -6.72 -5.15
C ASP A 85 -9.46 -7.94 -4.30
N LEU A 86 -9.29 -7.76 -2.99
CA LEU A 86 -8.82 -8.80 -2.08
C LEU A 86 -9.99 -9.52 -1.40
N GLN A 87 -10.80 -8.79 -0.66
CA GLN A 87 -11.72 -9.37 0.31
C GLN A 87 -13.05 -9.80 -0.26
N ARG A 88 -13.77 -10.63 0.49
CA ARG A 88 -15.15 -10.95 0.15
C ARG A 88 -15.97 -9.67 0.03
N TYR A 89 -16.51 -9.47 -1.17
CA TYR A 89 -17.58 -8.52 -1.39
C TYR A 89 -18.87 -9.03 -0.72
N ASN A 90 -19.24 -8.43 0.42
CA ASN A 90 -20.43 -8.82 1.20
C ASN A 90 -21.59 -7.79 1.08
N ASN A 91 -21.55 -6.96 0.03
CA ASN A 91 -22.52 -5.91 -0.28
C ASN A 91 -22.63 -4.81 0.81
N SER A 92 -21.80 -4.84 1.86
CA SER A 92 -21.94 -3.91 3.00
C SER A 92 -21.70 -2.46 2.57
N LEU A 93 -20.71 -2.21 1.72
CA LEU A 93 -20.35 -0.87 1.26
C LEU A 93 -21.26 -0.33 0.13
N GLU A 94 -22.22 -1.11 -0.38
CA GLU A 94 -23.15 -0.67 -1.45
C GLU A 94 -24.18 0.35 -0.99
N LYS A 95 -24.42 0.45 0.32
CA LYS A 95 -25.51 1.24 0.87
C LYS A 95 -24.96 2.41 1.65
N ARG A 96 -25.38 3.64 1.30
CA ARG A 96 -25.00 4.86 2.04
C ARG A 96 -25.25 4.77 3.56
N VAL A 97 -26.31 4.05 3.95
CA VAL A 97 -26.63 3.84 5.37
C VAL A 97 -25.51 3.11 6.13
N THR A 98 -24.69 2.31 5.45
CA THR A 98 -23.55 1.62 6.06
C THR A 98 -22.50 2.62 6.56
N PHE A 99 -22.15 3.64 5.79
CA PHE A 99 -21.18 4.67 6.23
C PHE A 99 -21.69 5.45 7.44
N LYS A 100 -23.01 5.72 7.50
CA LYS A 100 -23.64 6.29 8.70
C LYS A 100 -23.52 5.37 9.93
N LYS A 101 -23.58 4.04 9.74
CA LYS A 101 -23.37 3.06 10.82
C LYS A 101 -21.90 2.97 11.23
N LEU A 102 -20.98 2.98 10.26
CA LEU A 102 -19.53 2.98 10.51
C LEU A 102 -19.11 4.17 11.38
N ARG A 103 -19.59 5.37 11.06
CA ARG A 103 -19.33 6.59 11.83
C ARG A 103 -19.86 6.55 13.27
N ARG A 104 -20.88 5.74 13.55
CA ARG A 104 -21.53 5.62 14.86
C ARG A 104 -21.02 4.45 15.70
N ARG A 105 -20.04 3.69 15.22
CA ARG A 105 -19.47 2.57 16.00
C ARG A 105 -18.85 3.11 17.29
N LYS A 106 -19.10 2.41 18.41
CA LYS A 106 -18.50 2.74 19.71
C LYS A 106 -16.99 2.51 19.71
N LEU A 107 -16.55 1.44 19.04
CA LEU A 107 -15.14 1.10 18.83
C LEU A 107 -14.81 1.39 17.36
N GLN A 108 -13.74 2.15 17.13
CA GLN A 108 -13.19 2.43 15.81
C GLN A 108 -14.24 2.99 14.81
N PRO A 109 -14.75 4.22 15.04
CA PRO A 109 -15.68 4.86 14.12
C PRO A 109 -14.96 5.31 12.84
N PHE A 110 -15.44 4.87 11.68
CA PHE A 110 -14.88 5.29 10.40
C PHE A 110 -15.66 6.43 9.75
N TYR A 111 -14.92 7.43 9.28
CA TYR A 111 -15.42 8.58 8.54
C TYR A 111 -15.04 8.45 7.06
N ILE A 112 -15.85 9.00 6.18
CA ILE A 112 -15.60 9.06 4.74
C ILE A 112 -16.35 10.27 4.21
N GLU A 113 -15.73 11.02 3.30
CA GLU A 113 -16.36 12.19 2.68
C GLU A 113 -17.47 11.75 1.71
N GLU A 114 -18.53 12.55 1.56
CA GLU A 114 -19.66 12.17 0.69
C GLU A 114 -19.22 11.99 -0.78
N ALA A 115 -18.30 12.82 -1.28
CA ALA A 115 -17.74 12.66 -2.62
C ALA A 115 -16.97 11.33 -2.80
N GLU A 116 -16.27 10.88 -1.76
CA GLU A 116 -15.59 9.57 -1.76
C GLU A 116 -16.60 8.42 -1.69
N ILE A 117 -17.74 8.59 -0.99
CA ILE A 117 -18.85 7.62 -1.04
C ILE A 117 -19.39 7.50 -2.46
N ASP A 118 -19.61 8.62 -3.15
CA ASP A 118 -20.11 8.64 -4.53
C ASP A 118 -19.19 7.85 -5.46
N GLU A 119 -17.91 8.18 -5.44
CA GLU A 119 -16.86 7.51 -6.23
C GLU A 119 -16.78 6.01 -5.91
N LEU A 120 -16.83 5.65 -4.63
CA LEU A 120 -16.81 4.25 -4.21
C LEU A 120 -18.03 3.48 -4.74
N LEU A 121 -19.23 4.08 -4.70
CA LEU A 121 -20.45 3.46 -5.21
C LEU A 121 -20.42 3.24 -6.73
N GLU A 122 -19.69 4.08 -7.48
CA GLU A 122 -19.46 3.90 -8.92
C GLU A 122 -18.42 2.80 -9.22
N ILE A 123 -17.40 2.67 -8.38
CA ILE A 123 -16.34 1.66 -8.52
C ILE A 123 -16.86 0.26 -8.18
N ILE A 124 -17.68 0.16 -7.14
CA ILE A 124 -18.14 -1.09 -6.56
C ILE A 124 -18.72 -2.10 -7.59
N PRO A 125 -19.61 -1.72 -8.53
CA PRO A 125 -20.16 -2.63 -9.52
C PRO A 125 -19.10 -3.32 -10.36
N PHE A 126 -17.97 -2.66 -10.65
CA PHE A 126 -16.88 -3.26 -11.42
C PHE A 126 -16.23 -4.44 -10.68
N TRP A 127 -16.13 -4.39 -9.35
CA TRP A 127 -15.44 -5.41 -8.54
C TRP A 127 -16.33 -6.58 -8.10
N LYS A 128 -17.64 -6.51 -8.35
CA LYS A 128 -18.57 -7.62 -8.08
C LYS A 128 -18.09 -8.88 -8.82
N GLY A 129 -17.88 -9.96 -8.06
CA GLY A 129 -17.42 -11.24 -8.61
C GLY A 129 -15.94 -11.30 -9.00
N LYS A 130 -15.12 -10.30 -8.65
CA LYS A 130 -13.68 -10.25 -9.00
C LYS A 130 -12.72 -10.42 -7.83
N SER A 131 -13.23 -10.39 -6.59
CA SER A 131 -12.39 -10.44 -5.39
C SER A 131 -11.65 -11.77 -5.24
N LEU A 132 -10.40 -11.72 -4.74
CA LEU A 132 -9.57 -12.90 -4.51
C LEU A 132 -10.24 -13.91 -3.56
N ILE A 133 -10.57 -13.49 -2.33
CA ILE A 133 -11.16 -14.39 -1.33
C ILE A 133 -12.57 -14.82 -1.76
N GLY A 134 -13.49 -13.86 -1.90
CA GLY A 134 -14.90 -14.16 -2.13
C GLY A 134 -15.21 -14.83 -3.48
N SER A 135 -14.54 -14.42 -4.55
CA SER A 135 -14.95 -14.77 -5.92
C SER A 135 -14.04 -15.81 -6.56
N ARG A 136 -12.77 -15.90 -6.15
CA ARG A 136 -11.83 -16.90 -6.68
C ARG A 136 -11.66 -18.07 -5.73
N ILE A 137 -11.14 -17.83 -4.52
CA ILE A 137 -10.82 -18.89 -3.55
C ILE A 137 -12.09 -19.58 -3.06
N ASN A 138 -13.06 -18.84 -2.51
CA ASN A 138 -14.27 -19.44 -1.95
C ASN A 138 -15.17 -20.09 -2.99
N ARG A 139 -15.10 -19.67 -4.26
CA ARG A 139 -15.79 -20.36 -5.35
C ARG A 139 -15.14 -21.73 -5.61
N ARG A 140 -13.82 -21.76 -5.79
CA ARG A 140 -13.08 -23.02 -6.02
C ARG A 140 -13.25 -24.01 -4.87
N LEU A 141 -13.10 -23.55 -3.62
CA LEU A 141 -13.29 -24.40 -2.44
C LEU A 141 -14.72 -24.98 -2.35
N ARG A 142 -15.74 -24.26 -2.83
CA ARG A 142 -17.11 -24.79 -2.92
C ARG A 142 -17.28 -25.82 -4.01
N GLU A 143 -16.72 -25.57 -5.19
CA GLU A 143 -16.73 -26.52 -6.33
C GLU A 143 -16.04 -27.84 -5.95
N GLU A 144 -14.95 -27.75 -5.17
CA GLU A 144 -14.22 -28.89 -4.61
C GLU A 144 -14.87 -29.47 -3.34
N LYS A 145 -16.02 -28.93 -2.90
CA LYS A 145 -16.79 -29.35 -1.70
C LYS A 145 -16.01 -29.30 -0.38
N LEU A 146 -14.99 -28.43 -0.30
CA LEU A 146 -14.16 -28.23 0.90
C LEU A 146 -14.80 -27.25 1.90
N ILE A 147 -15.73 -26.40 1.45
CA ILE A 147 -16.56 -25.54 2.30
C ILE A 147 -18.03 -25.65 1.91
N THR A 148 -18.94 -25.39 2.85
CA THR A 148 -20.39 -25.59 2.68
C THR A 148 -21.18 -24.30 2.46
N GLY A 149 -20.52 -23.14 2.54
CA GLY A 149 -21.19 -21.85 2.35
C GLY A 149 -20.23 -20.66 2.28
N GLU A 150 -20.81 -19.46 2.13
CA GLU A 150 -20.05 -18.21 2.01
C GLU A 150 -19.89 -17.43 3.32
N GLY A 151 -20.60 -17.86 4.37
CA GLY A 151 -20.54 -17.21 5.68
C GLY A 151 -19.26 -17.61 6.44
N PRO A 152 -18.75 -16.75 7.35
CA PRO A 152 -17.50 -17.01 8.10
C PRO A 152 -17.47 -18.41 8.73
N ILE A 153 -18.58 -18.86 9.32
CA ILE A 153 -18.70 -20.16 9.98
C ILE A 153 -18.73 -21.33 8.99
N ALA A 154 -19.37 -21.15 7.83
CA ALA A 154 -19.47 -22.18 6.79
C ALA A 154 -18.18 -22.34 5.98
N SER A 155 -17.30 -21.33 6.01
CA SER A 155 -15.96 -21.35 5.43
C SER A 155 -14.87 -21.82 6.39
N LEU A 156 -15.14 -21.84 7.70
CA LEU A 156 -14.24 -22.29 8.77
C LEU A 156 -14.28 -23.82 8.97
N ALA A 157 -14.34 -24.59 7.88
CA ALA A 157 -14.01 -26.02 7.98
C ALA A 157 -12.65 -26.13 8.71
N PRO A 158 -12.46 -27.05 9.70
CA PRO A 158 -11.33 -27.02 10.64
C PRO A 158 -9.92 -27.10 10.01
N ASN A 159 -9.84 -27.18 8.69
CA ASN A 159 -8.68 -27.55 7.90
C ASN A 159 -8.21 -26.40 6.98
N ILE A 160 -8.93 -25.26 6.92
CA ILE A 160 -8.65 -24.19 5.94
C ILE A 160 -8.34 -22.87 6.68
N SER A 161 -7.18 -22.86 7.35
CA SER A 161 -6.48 -21.64 7.76
C SER A 161 -6.08 -20.73 6.57
N ILE A 162 -6.22 -21.22 5.33
CA ILE A 162 -5.89 -20.54 4.07
C ILE A 162 -6.74 -19.29 3.81
N GLN A 163 -7.96 -19.19 4.36
CA GLN A 163 -8.80 -18.01 4.14
C GLN A 163 -8.30 -16.75 4.85
N ILE A 164 -7.47 -16.92 5.88
CA ILE A 164 -7.01 -15.83 6.75
C ILE A 164 -5.56 -15.42 6.37
N GLY A 165 -4.71 -16.37 5.95
CA GLY A 165 -3.30 -16.10 5.65
C GLY A 165 -2.97 -15.53 4.25
N THR A 166 -3.91 -15.50 3.29
CA THR A 166 -3.58 -15.22 1.87
C THR A 166 -3.59 -13.74 1.48
N THR A 167 -4.23 -12.88 2.27
CA THR A 167 -4.29 -11.42 2.03
C THR A 167 -3.75 -10.59 3.20
N GLU A 168 -3.49 -11.23 4.33
CA GLU A 168 -3.03 -10.60 5.56
C GLU A 168 -1.51 -10.62 5.62
N GLY A 169 -0.91 -9.47 5.96
CA GLY A 169 0.53 -9.23 5.99
C GLY A 169 1.30 -9.93 7.10
N HIS A 170 1.02 -11.21 7.39
CA HIS A 170 1.79 -12.06 8.34
C HIS A 170 3.19 -12.40 7.79
N LEU A 171 3.95 -11.36 7.43
CA LEU A 171 5.22 -11.42 6.71
C LEU A 171 6.19 -10.44 7.35
N CYS A 172 7.45 -10.86 7.49
CA CYS A 172 8.57 -9.94 7.68
C CYS A 172 9.27 -9.80 6.33
N ALA A 173 9.21 -8.61 5.72
CA ALA A 173 9.65 -8.39 4.34
C ALA A 173 11.14 -8.70 4.10
N GLY A 174 11.96 -8.71 5.16
CA GLY A 174 13.40 -8.89 5.06
C GLY A 174 14.09 -7.69 4.42
N TYR A 175 14.54 -6.73 5.24
CA TYR A 175 15.10 -5.47 4.75
C TYR A 175 16.57 -5.54 4.34
N GLU A 176 17.27 -6.64 4.59
CA GLU A 176 18.71 -6.74 4.33
C GLU A 176 19.04 -6.54 2.85
N LYS A 177 18.34 -7.25 1.95
CA LYS A 177 18.55 -7.11 0.51
C LYS A 177 18.22 -5.70 0.03
N LEU A 178 17.11 -5.15 0.54
CA LEU A 178 16.67 -3.80 0.23
C LEU A 178 17.73 -2.77 0.64
N LEU A 179 18.22 -2.81 1.87
CA LEU A 179 19.23 -1.88 2.37
C LEU A 179 20.57 -2.00 1.62
N LYS A 180 20.95 -3.20 1.18
CA LYS A 180 22.20 -3.43 0.45
C LYS A 180 22.16 -2.96 -1.00
N LEU A 181 21.05 -3.19 -1.68
CA LEU A 181 20.94 -2.98 -3.13
C LEU A 181 20.22 -1.68 -3.51
N GLY A 182 19.39 -1.14 -2.63
CA GLY A 182 18.43 -0.10 -2.99
C GLY A 182 17.38 -0.60 -4.00
N TYR A 183 16.48 0.28 -4.43
CA TYR A 183 15.46 -0.08 -5.44
C TYR A 183 16.10 -0.40 -6.79
N LYS A 184 17.09 0.40 -7.20
CA LYS A 184 17.80 0.23 -8.47
C LYS A 184 18.55 -1.09 -8.55
N GLY A 185 19.30 -1.47 -7.51
CA GLY A 185 20.00 -2.75 -7.50
C GLY A 185 19.07 -3.95 -7.53
N ILE A 186 17.84 -3.84 -6.98
CA ILE A 186 16.84 -4.91 -7.11
C ILE A 186 16.30 -5.00 -8.55
N ILE A 187 16.10 -3.86 -9.23
CA ILE A 187 15.72 -3.82 -10.65
C ILE A 187 16.82 -4.48 -11.50
N GLU A 188 18.08 -4.11 -11.29
CA GLU A 188 19.24 -4.68 -12.00
C GLU A 188 19.36 -6.20 -11.79
N GLU A 189 19.14 -6.69 -10.56
CA GLU A 189 19.10 -8.13 -10.32
C GLU A 189 17.91 -8.81 -11.04
N ALA A 190 16.73 -8.19 -11.05
CA ALA A 190 15.57 -8.73 -11.75
C ALA A 190 15.83 -8.83 -13.27
N GLU A 191 16.46 -7.82 -13.87
CA GLU A 191 16.88 -7.83 -15.27
C GLU A 191 17.92 -8.93 -15.54
N LEU A 192 18.91 -9.07 -14.67
CA LEU A 192 19.94 -10.09 -14.78
C LEU A 192 19.33 -11.50 -14.75
N PHE A 193 18.46 -11.79 -13.78
CA PHE A 193 17.83 -13.10 -13.69
C PHE A 193 16.84 -13.35 -14.83
N GLN A 194 16.09 -12.34 -15.25
CA GLN A 194 15.19 -12.44 -16.40
C GLN A 194 15.96 -12.78 -17.69
N SER A 195 17.14 -12.16 -17.91
CA SER A 195 17.98 -12.42 -19.09
C SER A 195 18.52 -13.86 -19.17
N ARG A 196 18.57 -14.55 -18.03
CA ARG A 196 19.08 -15.92 -17.87
C ARG A 196 17.98 -16.99 -17.93
N LEU A 197 16.72 -16.60 -18.11
CA LEU A 197 15.62 -17.55 -18.16
C LEU A 197 15.73 -18.49 -19.37
N ASN A 198 15.51 -19.78 -19.11
CA ASN A 198 15.46 -20.80 -20.15
C ASN A 198 14.11 -20.74 -20.88
N LYS A 199 14.12 -20.42 -22.17
CA LYS A 199 12.90 -20.32 -23.00
C LYS A 199 12.16 -21.65 -23.20
N THR A 200 12.80 -22.78 -22.88
CA THR A 200 12.18 -24.12 -22.95
C THR A 200 11.52 -24.55 -21.63
N ASP A 201 11.65 -23.75 -20.57
CA ASP A 201 10.97 -23.96 -19.29
C ASP A 201 9.46 -23.74 -19.46
N GLU A 202 8.65 -24.68 -18.99
CA GLU A 202 7.18 -24.58 -19.04
C GLU A 202 6.66 -23.37 -18.23
N GLU A 203 7.40 -22.94 -17.20
CA GLU A 203 7.08 -21.77 -16.37
C GLU A 203 7.76 -20.48 -16.89
N TYR A 204 8.38 -20.49 -18.07
CA TYR A 204 9.13 -19.35 -18.60
C TYR A 204 8.32 -18.05 -18.55
N GLN A 205 7.07 -18.09 -19.03
CA GLN A 205 6.23 -16.90 -19.11
C GLN A 205 5.86 -16.36 -17.73
N ASP A 206 5.60 -17.23 -16.76
CA ASP A 206 5.27 -16.81 -15.39
C ASP A 206 6.48 -16.18 -14.70
N LYS A 207 7.68 -16.77 -14.87
CA LYS A 207 8.93 -16.20 -14.37
C LYS A 207 9.25 -14.87 -15.04
N PHE A 208 9.05 -14.78 -16.35
CA PHE A 208 9.25 -13.54 -17.11
C PHE A 208 8.32 -12.43 -16.60
N ASN A 209 7.03 -12.72 -16.44
CA ASN A 209 6.03 -11.80 -15.92
C ASN A 209 6.33 -11.39 -14.46
N PHE A 210 6.85 -12.31 -13.65
CA PHE A 210 7.29 -12.00 -12.29
C PHE A 210 8.39 -10.94 -12.29
N TYR A 211 9.46 -11.12 -13.07
CA TYR A 211 10.54 -10.12 -13.13
C TYR A 211 10.07 -8.78 -13.71
N ASP A 212 9.20 -8.78 -14.71
CA ASP A 212 8.57 -7.54 -15.19
C ASP A 212 7.76 -6.85 -14.10
N SER A 213 7.00 -7.59 -13.30
CA SER A 213 6.25 -7.04 -12.18
C SER A 213 7.15 -6.41 -11.11
N VAL A 214 8.31 -7.03 -10.84
CA VAL A 214 9.32 -6.51 -9.90
C VAL A 214 9.90 -5.19 -10.40
N LYS A 215 10.26 -5.11 -11.69
CA LYS A 215 10.79 -3.88 -12.29
C LYS A 215 9.77 -2.75 -12.27
N ILE A 216 8.51 -3.03 -12.61
CA ILE A 216 7.40 -2.05 -12.54
C ILE A 216 7.22 -1.54 -11.11
N TYR A 217 7.19 -2.44 -10.13
CA TYR A 217 6.99 -2.09 -8.73
C TYR A 217 8.10 -1.19 -8.19
N TYR A 218 9.36 -1.56 -8.37
CA TYR A 218 10.49 -0.77 -7.86
C TYR A 218 10.72 0.50 -8.66
N GLY A 219 10.41 0.52 -9.96
CA GLY A 219 10.38 1.75 -10.75
C GLY A 219 9.36 2.75 -10.18
N ALA A 220 8.18 2.27 -9.80
CA ALA A 220 7.19 3.12 -9.14
C ALA A 220 7.58 3.55 -7.72
N ALA A 221 8.32 2.72 -6.98
CA ALA A 221 8.87 3.11 -5.68
C ALA A 221 9.89 4.25 -5.82
N ILE A 222 10.71 4.22 -6.87
CA ILE A 222 11.63 5.32 -7.24
C ILE A 222 10.84 6.59 -7.58
N GLU A 223 9.82 6.49 -8.42
CA GLU A 223 8.95 7.64 -8.74
C GLU A 223 8.27 8.21 -7.49
N PHE A 224 7.81 7.35 -6.57
CA PHE A 224 7.19 7.79 -5.32
C PHE A 224 8.18 8.54 -4.43
N ALA A 225 9.42 8.05 -4.30
CA ALA A 225 10.47 8.74 -3.55
C ALA A 225 10.77 10.12 -4.16
N GLN A 226 10.84 10.20 -5.49
CA GLN A 226 11.02 11.47 -6.21
C GLN A 226 9.89 12.46 -5.90
N ARG A 227 8.62 12.02 -5.84
CA ARG A 227 7.49 12.88 -5.45
C ARG A 227 7.63 13.47 -4.04
N PHE A 228 8.16 12.70 -3.08
CA PHE A 228 8.42 13.18 -1.72
C PHE A 228 9.60 14.15 -1.65
N SER A 229 10.63 13.95 -2.48
CA SER A 229 11.71 14.92 -2.63
C SER A 229 11.19 16.27 -3.15
N GLU A 230 10.38 16.24 -4.20
CA GLU A 230 9.75 17.43 -4.78
C GLU A 230 8.78 18.13 -3.82
N LEU A 231 7.96 17.37 -3.09
CA LEU A 231 7.08 17.91 -2.06
C LEU A 231 7.88 18.63 -0.98
N SER A 232 8.97 18.02 -0.49
CA SER A 232 9.85 18.62 0.52
C SER A 232 10.45 19.92 0.01
N HIS A 233 10.96 19.95 -1.22
CA HIS A 233 11.46 21.18 -1.86
C HIS A 233 10.39 22.27 -1.99
N ASN A 234 9.15 21.91 -2.31
CA ASN A 234 8.06 22.86 -2.40
C ASN A 234 7.68 23.43 -1.03
N MET A 235 7.65 22.60 0.02
CA MET A 235 7.38 23.06 1.39
C MET A 235 8.46 24.01 1.93
N ILE A 236 9.73 23.83 1.54
CA ILE A 236 10.83 24.73 1.94
C ILE A 236 10.57 26.18 1.47
N LYS A 237 9.98 26.38 0.28
CA LYS A 237 9.76 27.71 -0.32
C LYS A 237 8.88 28.62 0.53
N THR A 238 7.96 28.04 1.29
CA THR A 238 7.00 28.77 2.13
C THR A 238 7.24 28.55 3.63
N GLN A 239 8.26 27.79 4.00
CA GLN A 239 8.60 27.56 5.41
C GLN A 239 9.33 28.79 5.95
N ASN A 240 9.02 29.21 7.18
CA ASN A 240 9.66 30.35 7.84
C ASN A 240 10.65 29.90 8.92
N ASP A 241 10.40 28.77 9.57
CA ASP A 241 11.29 28.22 10.60
C ASP A 241 12.53 27.58 9.96
N ASP A 242 13.71 28.12 10.27
CA ASP A 242 14.97 27.67 9.66
C ASP A 242 15.36 26.25 10.10
N VAL A 243 14.97 25.84 11.31
CA VAL A 243 15.15 24.46 11.76
C VAL A 243 14.33 23.52 10.88
N ARG A 244 13.03 23.81 10.70
CA ARG A 244 12.16 23.01 9.83
C ARG A 244 12.60 23.02 8.37
N LYS A 245 13.11 24.15 7.84
CA LYS A 245 13.71 24.18 6.49
C LYS A 245 14.88 23.22 6.36
N SER A 246 15.78 23.21 7.36
CA SER A 246 16.93 22.29 7.37
C SER A 246 16.47 20.84 7.39
N GLU A 247 15.45 20.50 8.17
CA GLU A 247 14.88 19.15 8.22
C GLU A 247 14.27 18.74 6.88
N LEU A 248 13.44 19.60 6.28
CA LEU A 248 12.84 19.34 4.98
C LEU A 248 13.90 19.21 3.88
N LYS A 249 15.01 19.95 3.96
CA LYS A 249 16.13 19.80 3.03
C LYS A 249 16.77 18.42 3.18
N ILE A 250 17.00 17.96 4.41
CA ILE A 250 17.54 16.62 4.66
C ILE A 250 16.59 15.55 4.10
N ILE A 251 15.28 15.67 4.34
CA ILE A 251 14.27 14.77 3.76
C ILE A 251 14.33 14.81 2.22
N ALA A 252 14.37 15.99 1.61
CA ALA A 252 14.43 16.14 0.16
C ALA A 252 15.64 15.44 -0.45
N ASP A 253 16.82 15.63 0.16
CA ASP A 253 18.09 15.06 -0.27
C ASP A 253 18.09 13.52 -0.10
N MET A 254 17.60 13.00 1.05
CA MET A 254 17.48 11.55 1.28
C MET A 254 16.50 10.88 0.31
N MET A 255 15.32 11.47 0.10
CA MET A 255 14.31 10.91 -0.81
C MET A 255 14.79 10.94 -2.26
N LYS A 256 15.57 11.96 -2.66
CA LYS A 256 16.24 11.98 -3.97
C LYS A 256 17.30 10.89 -4.06
N LYS A 257 18.11 10.70 -3.02
CA LYS A 257 19.15 9.65 -2.99
C LYS A 257 18.56 8.26 -3.23
N PHE A 258 17.43 7.92 -2.59
CA PHE A 258 16.77 6.62 -2.77
C PHE A 258 16.29 6.31 -4.20
N THR A 259 16.31 7.31 -5.09
CA THR A 259 16.04 7.09 -6.53
C THR A 259 17.20 6.39 -7.24
N GLU A 260 18.40 6.46 -6.70
CA GLU A 260 19.64 6.07 -7.39
C GLU A 260 20.55 5.19 -6.52
N GLU A 261 20.56 5.38 -5.19
CA GLU A 261 21.53 4.80 -4.27
C GLU A 261 20.87 4.20 -3.00
N PRO A 262 21.49 3.17 -2.39
CA PRO A 262 21.07 2.65 -1.10
C PRO A 262 21.35 3.64 0.05
N PRO A 263 20.70 3.47 1.23
CA PRO A 263 21.00 4.26 2.42
C PRO A 263 22.41 3.97 2.97
N ASP A 264 23.14 5.00 3.41
CA ASP A 264 24.48 4.87 4.02
C ASP A 264 24.58 5.43 5.46
N THR A 265 23.51 6.07 5.95
CA THR A 265 23.40 6.50 7.35
C THR A 265 22.28 5.77 8.08
N PHE A 266 22.31 5.81 9.42
CA PHE A 266 21.24 5.23 10.24
C PHE A 266 19.88 5.88 9.94
N TYR A 267 19.84 7.21 9.75
CA TYR A 267 18.59 7.91 9.47
C TYR A 267 18.02 7.51 8.12
N GLU A 268 18.87 7.46 7.09
CA GLU A 268 18.48 6.98 5.76
C GLU A 268 17.99 5.53 5.81
N ALA A 269 18.66 4.64 6.57
CA ALA A 269 18.24 3.25 6.68
C ALA A 269 16.86 3.11 7.32
N VAL A 270 16.58 3.87 8.39
CA VAL A 270 15.26 3.88 9.05
C VAL A 270 14.20 4.42 8.12
N GLU A 271 14.47 5.54 7.43
CA GLU A 271 13.54 6.10 6.46
C GLU A 271 13.28 5.16 5.30
N PHE A 272 14.31 4.50 4.75
CA PHE A 272 14.15 3.59 3.63
C PHE A 272 13.32 2.36 3.98
N ILE A 273 13.47 1.84 5.21
CA ILE A 273 12.62 0.78 5.75
C ILE A 273 11.18 1.30 5.92
N TRP A 274 11.00 2.45 6.56
CA TRP A 274 9.69 3.05 6.80
C TRP A 274 8.94 3.30 5.48
N PHE A 275 9.59 3.95 4.52
CA PHE A 275 9.03 4.26 3.21
C PHE A 275 8.64 2.99 2.44
N SER A 276 9.54 2.00 2.38
CA SER A 276 9.26 0.71 1.71
C SER A 276 8.16 -0.09 2.40
N GLN A 277 8.08 -0.02 3.72
CA GLN A 277 7.01 -0.64 4.50
C GLN A 277 5.67 0.03 4.22
N ASN A 278 5.61 1.36 4.10
CA ASN A 278 4.40 2.09 3.68
C ASN A 278 3.94 1.62 2.28
N ILE A 279 4.86 1.55 1.30
CA ILE A 279 4.53 1.05 -0.04
C ILE A 279 3.98 -0.38 0.03
N ALA A 280 4.66 -1.27 0.76
CA ALA A 280 4.22 -2.65 0.92
C ALA A 280 2.80 -2.73 1.52
N ASN A 281 2.52 -1.89 2.51
CA ASN A 281 1.20 -1.82 3.12
C ASN A 281 0.12 -1.36 2.16
N ILE A 282 0.39 -0.58 1.11
CA ILE A 282 -0.60 -0.25 0.08
C ILE A 282 -1.09 -1.51 -0.66
N ILE A 283 -0.26 -2.56 -0.74
CA ILE A 283 -0.52 -3.75 -1.57
C ILE A 283 -1.48 -4.74 -0.90
N TYR A 284 -1.28 -5.01 0.40
CA TYR A 284 -2.01 -6.01 1.16
C TYR A 284 -2.91 -5.39 2.24
N GLN A 285 -3.81 -6.21 2.74
CA GLN A 285 -4.72 -5.79 3.79
C GLN A 285 -4.08 -5.95 5.16
N ARG A 286 -4.37 -5.00 6.04
CA ARG A 286 -4.11 -5.10 7.47
C ARG A 286 -5.35 -5.65 8.17
N SER A 287 -5.17 -6.44 9.21
CA SER A 287 -6.27 -6.84 10.09
C SER A 287 -6.71 -5.60 10.86
N VAL A 288 -7.95 -5.14 10.65
CA VAL A 288 -8.53 -3.94 11.27
C VAL A 288 -9.76 -4.30 12.10
#